data_AF-A0A9E3AVK8-F1
#
_entry.id   AF-A0A9E3AVK8-F1
#
_cell.length_a   1.000
_cell.length_b   1.000
_cell.length_c   1.000
_cell.angle_alpha   90.00
_cell.angle_beta   90.00
_cell.angle_gamma   90.00
#
_symmetry.space_group_name_H-M   'P 1'
#
loop_
_entity.id
_entity.type
_entity.pdbx_description
1 polymer ?
#
loop_
_entity_poly.entity_id
_entity_poly.type
_entity_poly.pdbx_seq_one_letter_code
_entity_poly.pdbx_strand_id
1 'polypeptide(L)'
;MAKRSARQKARELQYHEPANVHPLFPPERGWNPHDHDEHARDRKYVKNVRAMSPAQQRLMDAINERSVVVALGPAGTGKTYLAIAKAVEALENGRAGRIVLSRPAVEAGESLGFLPGDLQEKLAPYLRPLYDCLTERLGTKRLKALV
;
A
#
# COMPACT_ATOMS: atom_id res chain seq x y z
N MET A 1 33.53 -21.26 -18.06
CA MET A 1 32.68 -21.29 -16.86
C MET A 1 33.55 -21.13 -15.62
N ALA A 2 33.73 -19.92 -15.03
CA ALA A 2 34.51 -19.76 -13.77
C ALA A 2 34.39 -18.36 -13.12
N LYS A 3 33.21 -17.72 -13.07
CA LYS A 3 33.07 -16.36 -12.47
C LYS A 3 31.92 -16.19 -11.47
N ARG A 4 31.29 -17.28 -11.00
CA ARG A 4 30.18 -17.21 -10.01
C ARG A 4 30.55 -17.56 -8.57
N SER A 5 31.67 -18.23 -8.29
CA SER A 5 31.97 -18.72 -6.93
C SER A 5 32.65 -17.70 -6.00
N ALA A 6 33.30 -16.66 -6.54
CA ALA A 6 34.06 -15.72 -5.71
C ALA A 6 33.19 -14.72 -4.93
N ARG A 7 31.96 -14.45 -5.39
CA ARG A 7 31.08 -13.44 -4.77
C ARG A 7 30.26 -13.97 -3.60
N GLN A 8 30.14 -15.30 -3.49
CA GLN A 8 29.43 -15.96 -2.41
C GLN A 8 30.29 -16.04 -1.14
N LYS A 9 31.62 -16.13 -1.30
CA LYS A 9 32.59 -16.27 -0.20
C LYS A 9 32.82 -14.99 0.63
N ALA A 10 32.40 -13.82 0.14
CA ALA A 10 32.53 -12.55 0.85
C ALA A 10 31.32 -12.23 1.77
N ARG A 11 30.24 -13.02 1.68
CA ARG A 11 28.98 -12.76 2.39
C ARG A 11 28.75 -13.69 3.59
N GLU A 12 29.69 -14.59 3.85
CA GLU A 12 29.74 -15.46 5.04
C GLU A 12 30.72 -14.91 6.09
N LEU A 13 30.71 -13.59 6.31
CA LEU A 13 31.21 -13.04 7.56
C LEU A 13 30.14 -13.31 8.62
N GLN A 14 30.22 -14.52 9.21
CA GLN A 14 29.46 -14.89 10.39
C GLN A 14 29.68 -13.83 11.46
N TYR A 15 28.61 -13.12 11.83
CA TYR A 15 28.56 -12.36 13.06
C TYR A 15 28.66 -13.37 14.21
N HIS A 16 29.86 -13.59 14.73
CA HIS A 16 30.03 -14.30 15.99
C HIS A 16 29.65 -13.35 17.11
N GLU A 17 28.46 -13.53 17.68
CA GLU A 17 28.13 -12.89 18.95
C GLU A 17 29.08 -13.44 20.04
N PRO A 18 29.81 -12.58 20.77
CA PRO A 18 30.59 -13.05 21.91
C PRO A 18 29.64 -13.55 23.00
N ALA A 19 29.95 -14.71 23.58
CA ALA A 19 29.14 -15.43 24.57
C ALA A 19 28.80 -14.65 25.87
N ASN A 20 29.29 -13.42 25.99
CA ASN A 20 29.24 -12.58 27.18
C ASN A 20 28.18 -11.47 27.06
N VAL A 21 27.51 -11.36 25.91
CA VAL A 21 26.50 -10.33 25.66
C VAL A 21 25.12 -10.99 25.71
N HIS A 22 24.41 -10.80 26.82
CA HIS A 22 23.01 -11.20 26.93
C HIS A 22 22.12 -10.01 26.55
N PRO A 23 21.25 -10.13 25.53
CA PRO A 23 20.32 -9.06 25.20
C PRO A 23 19.33 -8.85 26.35
N LEU A 24 19.15 -7.58 26.76
CA LEU A 24 18.22 -7.18 27.83
C LEU A 24 16.76 -7.53 27.52
N PHE A 25 16.44 -7.81 26.25
CA PHE A 25 15.15 -8.30 25.80
C PHE A 25 15.38 -9.63 25.05
N PRO A 26 15.23 -10.79 25.72
CA PRO A 26 15.18 -12.07 25.02
C PRO A 26 14.04 -12.01 24.01
N PRO A 27 14.23 -12.43 22.75
CA PRO A 27 13.14 -12.42 21.79
C PRO A 27 12.16 -13.53 22.17
N GLU A 28 11.21 -13.22 23.04
CA GLU A 28 9.92 -13.90 23.05
C GLU A 28 9.22 -13.51 21.75
N ARG A 29 9.64 -14.17 20.66
CA ARG A 29 8.93 -14.24 19.38
C ARG A 29 8.43 -12.87 18.89
N GLY A 30 9.36 -11.98 18.52
CA GLY A 30 8.98 -10.65 18.06
C GLY A 30 10.04 -9.99 17.19
N TRP A 31 9.89 -10.15 15.88
CA TRP A 31 10.31 -9.24 14.81
C TRP A 31 11.68 -8.54 14.94
N ASN A 32 12.65 -8.93 14.11
CA ASN A 32 13.92 -8.23 13.91
C ASN A 32 13.92 -7.49 12.54
N PRO A 33 14.40 -6.23 12.45
CA PRO A 33 14.60 -5.52 11.18
C PRO A 33 15.51 -6.24 10.17
N HIS A 34 16.39 -7.12 10.66
CA HIS A 34 17.29 -7.98 9.90
C HIS A 34 16.77 -9.42 9.74
N ASP A 35 15.57 -9.74 10.22
CA ASP A 35 14.94 -11.00 9.86
C ASP A 35 14.75 -11.00 8.34
N HIS A 36 15.41 -11.97 7.70
CA HIS A 36 15.18 -12.32 6.31
C HIS A 36 13.79 -12.94 6.19
N ASP A 37 12.75 -12.14 6.39
CA ASP A 37 11.39 -12.48 6.03
C ASP A 37 11.28 -12.36 4.50
N GLU A 38 12.01 -13.25 3.79
CA GLU A 38 12.11 -13.32 2.32
C GLU A 38 10.73 -13.49 1.66
N HIS A 39 9.69 -13.81 2.44
CA HIS A 39 8.35 -14.06 1.96
C HIS A 39 7.32 -12.98 2.30
N ALA A 40 7.59 -12.09 3.28
CA ALA A 40 6.59 -11.11 3.72
C ALA A 40 6.70 -9.76 2.99
N ARG A 41 7.91 -9.34 2.60
CA ARG A 41 8.14 -8.02 1.99
C ARG A 41 7.77 -7.96 0.50
N ASP A 42 7.87 -9.07 -0.22
CA ASP A 42 7.60 -9.13 -1.66
C ASP A 42 6.28 -9.84 -1.97
N ARG A 43 5.15 -9.29 -1.49
CA ARG A 43 3.86 -9.71 -2.06
C ARG A 43 3.81 -9.23 -3.51
N LYS A 44 3.97 -10.18 -4.44
CA LYS A 44 3.86 -9.98 -5.89
C LYS A 44 2.60 -9.18 -6.21
N TYR A 45 2.73 -8.16 -7.07
CA TYR A 45 1.60 -7.40 -7.60
C TYR A 45 0.48 -8.33 -8.04
N VAL A 46 -0.68 -8.18 -7.42
CA VAL A 46 -1.85 -8.99 -7.73
C VAL A 46 -2.69 -8.21 -8.72
N LYS A 47 -2.68 -8.66 -9.98
CA LYS A 47 -3.50 -8.04 -11.04
C LYS A 47 -4.99 -8.02 -10.66
N ASN A 48 -5.49 -9.04 -9.96
CA ASN A 48 -6.88 -9.08 -9.50
C ASN A 48 -6.93 -9.04 -7.97
N VAL A 49 -7.37 -7.91 -7.42
CA VAL A 49 -7.50 -7.75 -5.97
C VAL A 49 -8.63 -8.66 -5.47
N ARG A 50 -8.34 -9.50 -4.47
CA ARG A 50 -9.30 -10.40 -3.82
C ARG A 50 -9.47 -10.02 -2.36
N ALA A 51 -10.68 -10.23 -1.83
CA ALA A 51 -10.93 -10.10 -0.40
C ALA A 51 -10.09 -11.11 0.40
N MET A 52 -9.49 -10.64 1.49
CA MET A 52 -8.76 -11.47 2.46
C MET A 52 -9.55 -11.69 3.76
N SER A 53 -10.71 -11.06 3.90
CA SER A 53 -11.60 -11.25 5.04
C SER A 53 -13.09 -11.21 4.62
N PRO A 54 -14.00 -11.79 5.42
CA PRO A 54 -15.43 -11.73 5.14
C PRO A 54 -15.98 -10.31 5.04
N ALA A 55 -15.42 -9.35 5.81
CA ALA A 55 -15.84 -7.95 5.74
C ALA A 55 -15.43 -7.28 4.43
N GLN A 56 -14.23 -7.62 3.91
CA GLN A 56 -13.79 -7.14 2.60
C GLN A 56 -14.62 -7.75 1.47
N GLN A 57 -15.01 -9.02 1.60
CA GLN A 57 -15.90 -9.67 0.64
C GLN A 57 -17.24 -8.93 0.58
N ARG A 58 -17.87 -8.70 1.74
CA ARG A 58 -19.11 -7.89 1.82
C ARG A 58 -18.98 -6.51 1.20
N LEU A 59 -17.85 -5.83 1.38
CA LEU A 59 -17.59 -4.53 0.74
C LEU A 59 -17.55 -4.66 -0.79
N MET A 60 -16.81 -5.65 -1.30
CA MET A 60 -16.71 -5.89 -2.75
C MET A 60 -18.06 -6.26 -3.37
N ASP A 61 -18.85 -7.09 -2.69
CA ASP A 61 -20.19 -7.48 -3.12
C ASP A 61 -21.14 -6.27 -3.13
N ALA A 62 -21.14 -5.50 -2.04
CA ALA A 62 -21.94 -4.28 -1.94
C ALA A 62 -21.62 -3.27 -3.06
N ILE A 63 -20.34 -3.12 -3.44
CA ILE A 63 -19.93 -2.24 -4.55
C ILE A 63 -20.51 -2.70 -5.89
N ASN A 64 -20.68 -4.02 -6.10
CA ASN A 64 -21.25 -4.53 -7.34
C ASN A 64 -22.77 -4.43 -7.37
N GLU A 65 -23.43 -4.58 -6.21
CA GLU A 65 -24.89 -4.71 -6.12
C GLU A 65 -25.62 -3.41 -5.81
N ARG A 66 -24.94 -2.41 -5.25
CA ARG A 66 -25.56 -1.18 -4.74
C ARG A 66 -25.01 0.06 -5.44
N SER A 67 -25.89 1.03 -5.69
CA SER A 67 -25.51 2.32 -6.29
C SER A 67 -24.67 3.20 -5.35
N VAL A 68 -24.89 3.08 -4.04
CA VAL A 68 -24.18 3.84 -3.00
C VAL A 68 -23.77 2.89 -1.89
N VAL A 69 -22.50 2.96 -1.49
CA VAL A 69 -21.91 2.13 -0.43
C VAL A 69 -21.19 3.02 0.56
N VAL A 70 -21.53 2.90 1.83
CA VAL A 70 -20.82 3.56 2.94
C VAL A 70 -20.04 2.50 3.70
N ALA A 71 -18.72 2.60 3.67
CA ALA A 71 -17.82 1.66 4.32
C ALA A 71 -17.23 2.26 5.60
N LEU A 72 -17.57 1.68 6.76
CA LEU A 72 -17.03 2.06 8.06
C LEU A 72 -16.06 0.99 8.56
N GLY A 73 -14.99 1.40 9.23
CA GLY A 73 -14.08 0.49 9.90
C GLY A 73 -12.69 1.08 10.18
N PRO A 74 -11.86 0.37 10.96
CA PRO A 74 -10.53 0.85 11.35
C PRO A 74 -9.59 1.13 10.16
N ALA A 75 -8.54 1.91 10.41
CA ALA A 75 -7.44 2.07 9.45
C ALA A 75 -6.83 0.70 9.08
N GLY A 76 -6.31 0.57 7.87
CA GLY A 76 -5.68 -0.68 7.40
C GLY A 76 -6.63 -1.80 6.95
N THR A 77 -7.95 -1.66 7.13
CA THR A 77 -8.93 -2.69 6.70
C THR A 77 -9.19 -2.76 5.19
N GLY A 78 -8.57 -1.88 4.40
CA GLY A 78 -8.63 -1.91 2.93
C GLY A 78 -9.81 -1.16 2.31
N LYS A 79 -10.63 -0.44 3.08
CA LYS A 79 -11.83 0.29 2.58
C LYS A 79 -11.55 1.14 1.35
N THR A 80 -10.56 2.02 1.45
CA THR A 80 -10.17 2.94 0.36
C THR A 80 -9.53 2.19 -0.81
N TYR A 81 -8.60 1.29 -0.52
CA TYR A 81 -7.87 0.54 -1.55
C TYR A 81 -8.81 -0.34 -2.38
N LEU A 82 -9.69 -1.10 -1.73
CA LEU A 82 -10.65 -1.99 -2.41
C LEU A 82 -11.66 -1.20 -3.25
N ALA A 83 -12.12 -0.05 -2.76
CA ALA A 83 -13.00 0.83 -3.52
C ALA A 83 -12.32 1.35 -4.80
N ILE A 84 -11.07 1.82 -4.69
CA ILE A 84 -10.30 2.28 -5.85
C ILE A 84 -10.03 1.12 -6.83
N ALA A 85 -9.67 -0.06 -6.32
CA ALA A 85 -9.43 -1.24 -7.16
C ALA A 85 -10.68 -1.62 -7.98
N LYS A 86 -11.86 -1.65 -7.35
CA LYS A 86 -13.13 -1.91 -8.04
C LYS A 86 -13.52 -0.79 -9.00
N ALA A 87 -13.23 0.47 -8.68
CA ALA A 87 -13.46 1.60 -9.57
C ALA A 87 -12.58 1.54 -10.83
N VAL A 88 -11.30 1.19 -10.68
CA VAL A 88 -10.39 0.96 -11.82
C VAL A 88 -10.87 -0.20 -12.67
N GLU A 89 -11.25 -1.33 -12.06
CA GLU A 89 -11.82 -2.46 -12.79
C GLU A 89 -13.07 -2.07 -13.58
N ALA A 90 -13.95 -1.23 -13.02
CA ALA A 90 -15.12 -0.71 -13.71
C ALA A 90 -14.75 0.20 -14.89
N LEU A 91 -13.73 1.05 -14.73
CA LEU A 91 -13.20 1.91 -15.79
C LEU A 91 -12.59 1.08 -16.93
N GLU A 92 -11.79 0.06 -16.60
CA GLU A 92 -11.15 -0.81 -17.60
C GLU A 92 -12.16 -1.66 -18.38
N ASN A 93 -13.23 -2.11 -17.71
CA ASN A 93 -14.30 -2.88 -18.33
C ASN A 93 -15.34 -2.00 -19.05
N GLY A 94 -15.12 -0.68 -19.14
CA GLY A 94 -16.04 0.26 -19.78
C GLY A 94 -17.38 0.45 -19.06
N ARG A 95 -17.52 -0.05 -17.82
CA ARG A 95 -18.71 0.15 -16.98
C ARG A 95 -18.77 1.54 -16.36
N ALA A 96 -17.63 2.21 -16.25
CA ALA A 96 -17.52 3.60 -15.82
C ALA A 96 -16.70 4.41 -16.84
N GLY A 97 -17.10 5.64 -17.13
CA GLY A 97 -16.36 6.52 -18.04
C GLY A 97 -15.27 7.35 -17.35
N ARG A 98 -15.41 7.63 -16.04
CA ARG A 98 -14.48 8.42 -15.23
C ARG A 98 -14.51 7.97 -13.77
N ILE A 99 -13.40 8.15 -13.07
CA ILE A 99 -13.29 7.95 -11.62
C ILE A 99 -13.06 9.33 -11.00
N VAL A 100 -13.85 9.68 -9.99
CA VAL A 100 -13.66 10.90 -9.20
C VAL A 100 -13.28 10.49 -7.78
N LEU A 101 -12.10 10.90 -7.34
CA LEU A 101 -11.64 10.71 -5.97
C LEU A 101 -11.68 12.05 -5.26
N SER A 102 -12.29 12.08 -4.07
CA SER A 102 -12.31 13.25 -3.21
C SER A 102 -11.79 12.89 -1.84
N ARG A 103 -10.98 13.79 -1.27
CA ARG A 103 -10.53 13.72 0.11
C ARG A 103 -10.83 15.09 0.74
N PRO A 104 -11.45 15.15 1.93
CA PRO A 104 -11.59 16.43 2.63
C PRO A 104 -10.18 16.98 2.90
N ALA A 105 -9.97 18.24 2.51
CA ALA A 105 -8.68 18.91 2.62
C ALA A 105 -8.28 19.23 4.09
N VAL A 106 -9.23 19.11 5.01
CA VAL A 106 -9.14 19.59 6.39
C VAL A 106 -9.90 18.63 7.29
N GLU A 107 -9.24 18.07 8.31
CA GLU A 107 -9.93 17.42 9.44
C GLU A 107 -10.68 18.49 10.24
N ALA A 108 -11.89 18.15 10.70
CA ALA A 108 -12.79 19.10 11.34
C ALA A 108 -12.11 19.82 12.52
N GLY A 109 -11.74 21.10 12.33
CA GLY A 109 -11.18 21.96 13.38
C GLY A 109 -9.76 22.49 13.15
N GLU A 110 -9.04 22.04 12.12
CA GLU A 110 -7.67 22.52 11.85
C GLU A 110 -7.61 23.45 10.63
N SER A 111 -6.76 24.49 10.63
CA SER A 111 -6.39 25.14 9.37
C SER A 111 -5.45 24.20 8.60
N LEU A 112 -5.45 24.24 7.26
CA LEU A 112 -4.56 23.47 6.34
C LEU A 112 -3.06 23.50 6.74
N GLY A 113 -2.69 24.35 7.70
CA GLY A 113 -1.38 24.46 8.27
C GLY A 113 -0.53 25.45 7.48
N PHE A 114 0.68 25.67 7.99
CA PHE A 114 1.65 26.62 7.47
C PHE A 114 2.62 25.98 6.48
N LEU A 115 2.32 24.78 5.93
CA LEU A 115 3.15 24.13 4.92
C LEU A 115 3.53 25.17 3.86
N PRO A 116 4.82 25.52 3.71
CA PRO A 116 5.25 26.53 2.76
C PRO A 116 5.03 25.98 1.35
N GLY A 117 4.81 26.89 0.40
CA GLY A 117 4.52 26.52 -0.98
C GLY A 117 3.11 26.87 -1.44
N ASP A 118 2.82 26.51 -2.68
CA ASP A 118 1.52 26.74 -3.30
C ASP A 118 0.42 25.83 -2.72
N LEU A 119 -0.84 26.09 -3.09
CA LEU A 119 -1.97 25.30 -2.61
C LEU A 119 -1.85 23.81 -2.99
N GLN A 120 -1.27 23.49 -4.14
CA GLN A 120 -1.11 22.12 -4.61
C GLN A 120 -0.05 21.37 -3.80
N GLU A 121 1.08 22.01 -3.49
CA GLU A 121 2.14 21.49 -2.64
C GLU A 121 1.63 21.18 -1.24
N LYS A 122 0.71 22.00 -0.72
CA LYS A 122 0.03 21.74 0.56
C LYS A 122 -0.94 20.56 0.50
N LEU A 123 -1.64 20.38 -0.63
CA LEU A 123 -2.61 19.28 -0.80
C LEU A 123 -1.97 17.95 -1.19
N ALA A 124 -0.80 17.99 -1.85
CA ALA A 124 -0.13 16.82 -2.39
C ALA A 124 0.10 15.68 -1.38
N PRO A 125 0.50 15.93 -0.11
CA PRO A 125 0.64 14.87 0.90
C PRO A 125 -0.67 14.11 1.16
N TYR A 126 -1.81 14.80 1.11
CA TYR A 126 -3.12 14.20 1.37
C TYR A 126 -3.61 13.37 0.18
N LEU A 127 -3.25 13.74 -1.05
CA LEU A 127 -3.65 13.01 -2.24
C LEU A 127 -2.72 11.84 -2.57
N ARG A 128 -1.48 11.85 -2.06
CA ARG A 128 -0.46 10.83 -2.38
C ARG A 128 -0.94 9.38 -2.21
N PRO A 129 -1.60 8.96 -1.12
CA PRO A 129 -2.08 7.58 -0.98
C PRO A 129 -3.06 7.14 -2.08
N LEU A 130 -3.85 8.09 -2.62
CA LEU A 130 -4.78 7.82 -3.71
C LEU A 130 -4.02 7.63 -5.03
N TYR A 131 -3.03 8.48 -5.30
CA TYR A 131 -2.17 8.36 -6.47
C TYR A 131 -1.33 7.09 -6.46
N ASP A 132 -0.85 6.66 -5.29
CA ASP A 132 -0.10 5.43 -5.14
C ASP A 132 -0.97 4.22 -5.53
N CYS A 133 -2.21 4.15 -5.02
CA CYS A 133 -3.17 3.11 -5.39
C CYS A 133 -3.48 3.12 -6.89
N LEU A 134 -3.77 4.29 -7.47
CA LEU A 134 -4.05 4.42 -8.90
C LEU A 134 -2.86 4.01 -9.76
N THR A 135 -1.64 4.39 -9.35
CA THR A 135 -0.41 4.04 -10.05
C THR A 135 -0.17 2.54 -10.02
N GLU A 136 -0.40 1.89 -8.88
CA GLU A 136 -0.33 0.44 -8.77
C GLU A 136 -1.34 -0.24 -9.70
N ARG A 137 -2.57 0.31 -9.80
CA ARG A 137 -3.66 -0.31 -10.56
C ARG A 137 -3.60 -0.07 -12.07
N LEU A 138 -3.27 1.14 -12.51
CA LEU A 138 -3.27 1.55 -13.91
C LEU A 138 -1.87 1.57 -14.54
N GLY A 139 -0.82 1.63 -13.71
CA GLY A 139 0.54 1.94 -14.14
C GLY A 139 0.75 3.44 -14.38
N THR A 140 1.97 3.92 -14.16
CA THR A 140 2.32 5.35 -14.22
C THR A 140 2.04 5.98 -15.59
N LYS A 141 2.33 5.26 -16.69
CA LYS A 141 2.13 5.78 -18.05
C LYS A 141 0.66 6.04 -18.35
N ARG A 142 -0.21 5.08 -18.00
CA ARG A 142 -1.64 5.18 -18.26
C ARG A 142 -2.30 6.22 -17.36
N LEU A 143 -1.91 6.29 -16.09
CA LEU A 143 -2.42 7.28 -15.17
C LEU A 143 -2.16 8.71 -15.68
N LYS A 144 -0.94 8.99 -16.15
CA LYS A 144 -0.58 10.29 -16.75
C LYS A 144 -1.37 10.65 -18.01
N ALA A 145 -1.96 9.69 -18.71
CA ALA A 145 -2.80 9.95 -19.87
C ALA A 145 -4.26 10.26 -19.50
N LEU A 146 -4.65 9.98 -18.24
CA LEU A 146 -6.01 10.13 -17.72
C LEU A 146 -6.17 11.32 -16.77
N VAL A 147 -5.05 11.90 -16.30
CA VAL A 147 -4.97 13.09 -15.43
C VAL A 147 -4.53 14.27 -16.27
#